data_AF-A0A849BM21-F1
#
_entry.id   AF-A0A849BM21-F1
#
_cell.length_a   1.000
_cell.length_b   1.000
_cell.length_c   1.000
_cell.angle_alpha   90.00
_cell.angle_beta   90.00
_cell.angle_gamma   90.00
#
_symmetry.space_group_name_H-M   'P 1'
#
loop_
_entity.id
_entity.type
_entity.pdbx_description
1 polymer ?
#
loop_
_entity_poly.entity_id
_entity_poly.type
_entity_poly.pdbx_seq_one_letter_code
_entity_poly.pdbx_strand_id
1 'polypeptide(L)'
;RRPEARWRRQPSDLSGLGPLQRDLLASALAAVRVGGVVAYVTCSPHPAETVAVVRDAVRRGAVELLDAPAVLDAAALSPVPGTAPPVDEGTGRDGGGRTAQLWPHAHGTDAMFLALLRRTA
;
A
#
# COMPACT_ATOMS: atom_id res chain seq x y z
N ARG A 1 3.13 -18.67 7.21
CA ARG A 1 1.84 -18.15 7.75
C ARG A 1 1.74 -18.43 9.25
N ARG A 2 1.07 -17.53 9.99
CA ARG A 2 0.75 -17.67 11.42
C ARG A 2 -0.75 -17.97 11.58
N PRO A 3 -1.17 -19.25 11.49
CA PRO A 3 -2.59 -19.60 11.51
C PRO A 3 -3.28 -19.04 12.75
N GLU A 4 -2.59 -19.00 13.90
CA GLU A 4 -3.07 -18.48 15.17
C GLU A 4 -3.59 -17.03 15.11
N ALA A 5 -3.17 -16.25 14.10
CA ALA A 5 -3.60 -14.85 13.93
C ALA A 5 -5.11 -14.69 13.80
N ARG A 6 -5.82 -15.67 13.22
CA ARG A 6 -7.29 -15.65 13.11
C ARG A 6 -7.98 -15.60 14.48
N TRP A 7 -7.37 -16.19 15.51
CA TRP A 7 -7.95 -16.31 16.84
C TRP A 7 -7.37 -15.34 17.86
N ARG A 8 -6.15 -14.84 17.60
CA ARG A 8 -5.46 -13.92 18.51
C ARG A 8 -5.67 -12.44 18.20
N ARG A 9 -5.97 -12.08 16.95
CA ARG A 9 -6.18 -10.67 16.60
C ARG A 9 -7.53 -10.18 17.10
N GLN A 10 -7.52 -9.03 17.76
CA GLN A 10 -8.70 -8.31 18.20
C GLN A 10 -8.79 -6.96 17.47
N PRO A 11 -10.00 -6.37 17.34
CA PRO A 11 -10.16 -5.05 16.73
C PRO A 11 -9.31 -3.96 17.39
N SER A 12 -9.06 -4.07 18.70
CA SER A 12 -8.17 -3.18 19.45
C SER A 12 -6.74 -3.15 18.91
N ASP A 13 -6.26 -4.24 18.33
CA ASP A 13 -4.89 -4.33 17.79
C ASP A 13 -4.68 -3.41 16.58
N LEU A 14 -5.77 -3.00 15.90
CA LEU A 14 -5.70 -2.06 14.77
C LEU A 14 -5.46 -0.62 15.21
N SER A 15 -5.90 -0.26 16.43
CA SER A 15 -5.93 1.12 16.91
C SER A 15 -4.53 1.74 17.05
N GLY A 16 -3.54 0.95 17.47
CA GLY A 16 -2.15 1.39 17.60
C GLY A 16 -1.34 1.34 16.30
N LEU A 17 -1.72 0.48 15.35
CA LEU A 17 -0.95 0.25 14.13
C LEU A 17 -1.07 1.40 13.13
N GLY A 18 -2.26 1.97 12.97
CA GLY A 18 -2.49 3.06 12.02
C GLY A 18 -1.61 4.30 12.30
N PRO A 19 -1.60 4.85 13.52
CA PRO A 19 -0.73 5.98 13.87
C PRO A 19 0.75 5.66 13.66
N LEU A 20 1.22 4.51 14.15
CA LEU A 20 2.61 4.08 13.99
C LEU A 20 3.03 3.98 12.52
N GLN A 21 2.19 3.39 11.66
CA GLN A 21 2.47 3.27 10.23
C GLN A 21 2.58 4.64 9.54
N ARG A 22 1.77 5.63 9.95
CA ARG A 22 1.87 7.00 9.44
C ARG A 22 3.16 7.68 9.87
N ASP A 23 3.56 7.53 11.13
CA ASP A 23 4.79 8.12 11.66
C ASP A 23 6.04 7.52 10.99
N LEU A 24 6.04 6.20 10.78
CA LEU A 24 7.10 5.50 10.06
C LEU A 24 7.19 5.95 8.59
N LEU A 25 6.05 6.06 7.90
CA LEU A 25 6.02 6.53 6.51
C LEU A 25 6.50 7.98 6.41
N ALA A 26 6.05 8.86 7.31
CA ALA A 26 6.49 10.25 7.35
C ALA A 26 8.01 10.35 7.57
N SER A 27 8.55 9.55 8.49
CA SER A 27 10.00 9.50 8.76
C SER A 27 10.79 9.02 7.55
N ALA A 28 10.31 7.98 6.85
CA ALA A 28 10.93 7.48 5.63
C ALA A 28 10.94 8.53 4.50
N LEU A 29 9.83 9.25 4.34
CA LEU A 29 9.72 10.33 3.35
C LEU A 29 10.65 11.50 3.68
N ALA A 30 10.80 11.87 4.95
CA ALA A 30 11.73 12.91 5.37
C ALA A 30 13.21 12.52 5.14
N ALA A 31 13.53 11.22 5.23
CA ALA A 31 14.89 10.70 5.09
C ALA A 31 15.37 10.62 3.63
N VAL A 32 14.48 10.52 2.64
CA VAL A 32 14.86 10.51 1.23
C VAL A 32 15.06 11.92 0.69
N ARG A 33 15.99 12.11 -0.25
CA ARG A 33 16.14 13.38 -0.99
C ARG A 33 14.87 13.74 -1.77
N VAL A 34 14.71 15.01 -2.13
CA VAL A 34 13.67 15.42 -3.10
C VAL A 34 13.87 14.66 -4.41
N GLY A 35 12.77 14.14 -4.96
CA GLY A 35 12.72 13.20 -6.08
C GLY A 35 12.97 11.74 -5.71
N GLY A 36 13.34 11.44 -4.46
CA GLY A 36 13.48 10.08 -3.94
C GLY A 36 12.13 9.38 -3.81
N VAL A 37 12.15 8.04 -3.89
CA VAL A 37 10.95 7.19 -3.85
C VAL A 37 10.97 6.31 -2.60
N VAL A 38 9.85 6.28 -1.89
CA VAL A 38 9.60 5.38 -0.76
C VAL A 38 8.54 4.36 -1.16
N ALA A 39 8.84 3.09 -0.96
CA ALA A 39 7.87 2.01 -1.07
C ALA A 39 7.20 1.77 0.29
N TYR A 40 5.90 1.97 0.36
CA TYR A 40 5.10 1.59 1.52
C TYR A 40 4.46 0.22 1.25
N VAL A 41 4.79 -0.76 2.10
CA VAL A 41 4.42 -2.16 1.90
C VAL A 41 3.84 -2.75 3.17
N THR A 42 2.70 -3.43 3.07
CA THR A 42 2.07 -4.15 4.19
C THR A 42 1.57 -5.51 3.78
N CYS A 43 1.55 -6.47 4.70
CA CYS A 43 0.92 -7.79 4.52
C CYS A 43 -0.51 -7.86 5.07
N SER A 44 -1.16 -6.71 5.24
CA SER A 44 -2.56 -6.59 5.67
C SER A 44 -3.43 -6.19 4.49
N PRO A 45 -4.61 -6.80 4.30
CA PRO A 45 -5.62 -6.31 3.37
C PRO A 45 -6.49 -5.20 3.98
N HIS A 46 -6.28 -4.84 5.25
CA HIS A 46 -7.18 -3.91 5.95
C HIS A 46 -7.00 -2.46 5.46
N PRO A 47 -8.07 -1.77 5.01
CA PRO A 47 -7.95 -0.42 4.43
C PRO A 47 -7.27 0.62 5.34
N ALA A 48 -7.44 0.47 6.66
CA ALA A 48 -6.80 1.34 7.66
C ALA A 48 -5.27 1.23 7.68
N GLU A 49 -4.72 0.10 7.24
CA GLU A 49 -3.26 -0.16 7.17
C GLU A 49 -2.70 0.04 5.75
N THR A 50 -3.57 0.19 4.74
CA THR A 50 -3.19 0.30 3.33
C THR A 50 -3.49 1.70 2.78
N VAL A 51 -4.59 1.83 2.02
CA VAL A 51 -4.96 3.03 1.28
C VAL A 51 -5.19 4.22 2.21
N ALA A 52 -5.67 4.03 3.44
CA ALA A 52 -5.90 5.14 4.36
C ALA A 52 -4.59 5.80 4.81
N VAL A 53 -3.51 5.04 5.00
CA VAL A 53 -2.18 5.56 5.34
C VAL A 53 -1.60 6.35 4.16
N VAL A 54 -1.67 5.77 2.96
CA VAL A 54 -1.17 6.40 1.72
C VAL A 54 -1.93 7.70 1.41
N ARG A 55 -3.27 7.69 1.50
CA ARG A 55 -4.10 8.89 1.30
C ARG A 55 -3.74 9.98 2.29
N ASP A 56 -3.44 9.64 3.53
CA ASP A 56 -3.03 10.62 4.53
C ASP A 56 -1.70 11.29 4.17
N ALA A 57 -0.70 10.51 3.76
CA ALA A 57 0.58 11.04 3.29
C ALA A 57 0.41 11.96 2.07
N VAL A 58 -0.39 11.56 1.08
CA VAL A 58 -0.66 12.38 -0.11
C VAL A 58 -1.39 13.68 0.25
N ARG A 59 -2.38 13.64 1.15
CA ARG A 59 -3.12 14.85 1.59
C ARG A 59 -2.25 15.86 2.33
N ARG A 60 -1.24 15.41 3.09
CA ARG A 60 -0.30 16.29 3.80
C ARG A 60 0.57 17.11 2.85
N GLY A 61 0.66 16.71 1.57
CA GLY A 61 1.49 17.37 0.57
C GLY A 61 2.95 16.89 0.60
N ALA A 62 3.77 17.46 -0.29
CA ALA A 62 5.20 17.11 -0.48
C ALA A 62 5.49 15.71 -1.03
N VAL A 63 4.47 14.96 -1.46
CA VAL A 63 4.64 13.67 -2.14
C VAL A 63 3.67 13.49 -3.31
N GLU A 64 4.08 12.67 -4.28
CA GLU A 64 3.28 12.23 -5.41
C GLU A 64 3.17 10.70 -5.42
N LEU A 65 1.97 10.18 -5.67
CA LEU A 65 1.73 8.74 -5.78
C LEU A 65 2.07 8.24 -7.21
N LEU A 66 3.06 7.36 -7.32
CA LEU A 66 3.45 6.73 -8.57
C LEU A 66 2.56 5.52 -8.89
N ASP A 67 2.54 5.10 -10.15
CA ASP A 67 1.79 3.95 -10.63
C ASP A 67 2.49 2.63 -10.22
N ALA A 68 2.15 2.12 -9.04
CA ALA A 68 2.74 0.90 -8.52
C ALA A 68 2.43 -0.35 -9.38
N PRO A 69 1.20 -0.54 -9.91
CA PRO A 69 0.93 -1.62 -10.87
C PRO A 69 1.87 -1.61 -12.08
N ALA A 70 2.04 -0.46 -12.74
CA ALA A 70 2.92 -0.37 -13.91
C ALA A 70 4.39 -0.68 -13.56
N VAL A 71 4.86 -0.22 -12.39
CA VAL A 71 6.23 -0.53 -11.91
C VAL A 71 6.38 -2.01 -11.58
N LEU A 72 5.37 -2.64 -10.97
CA LEU A 72 5.39 -4.07 -10.68
C LEU A 72 5.43 -4.90 -11.96
N ASP A 73 4.61 -4.56 -12.95
CA ASP A 73 4.57 -5.28 -14.23
C ASP A 73 5.92 -5.19 -14.96
N ALA A 74 6.55 -4.01 -14.96
CA ALA A 74 7.88 -3.81 -15.55
C ALA A 74 9.01 -4.53 -14.79
N ALA A 75 8.88 -4.73 -13.48
CA ALA A 75 9.92 -5.30 -12.62
C ALA A 75 9.77 -6.80 -12.35
N ALA A 76 8.59 -7.37 -12.57
CA ALA A 76 8.32 -8.76 -12.24
C ALA A 76 9.07 -9.72 -13.19
N LEU A 77 9.63 -10.79 -12.62
CA LEU A 77 10.30 -11.86 -13.37
C LEU A 77 9.31 -12.72 -14.18
N SER A 78 8.02 -12.57 -13.93
CA SER A 78 6.93 -13.25 -14.62
C SER A 78 5.70 -12.36 -14.57
N PRO A 79 4.79 -12.44 -15.56
CA PRO A 79 3.59 -11.62 -15.59
C PRO A 79 2.81 -11.75 -14.28
N VAL A 80 2.34 -10.62 -13.73
CA VAL A 80 1.49 -10.61 -12.53
C VAL A 80 0.04 -10.31 -12.98
N PRO A 81 -0.73 -11.35 -13.37
CA PRO A 81 -2.06 -11.17 -13.94
C PRO A 81 -3.01 -10.50 -12.93
N GLY A 82 -3.73 -9.46 -13.33
CA GLY A 82 -4.69 -8.78 -12.45
C GLY A 82 -4.09 -7.71 -11.52
N THR A 83 -2.85 -7.28 -11.76
CA THR A 83 -2.28 -6.06 -11.16
C THR A 83 -2.88 -4.79 -11.75
N ALA A 84 -3.33 -4.85 -13.01
CA ALA A 84 -4.24 -3.87 -13.57
C ALA A 84 -5.60 -3.98 -12.84
N PRO A 85 -6.17 -2.86 -12.35
CA PRO A 85 -7.35 -2.92 -11.50
C PRO A 85 -8.52 -3.57 -12.26
N PRO A 86 -9.29 -4.47 -11.64
CA PRO A 86 -10.62 -4.78 -12.15
C PRO A 86 -11.41 -3.47 -12.16
N VAL A 87 -11.95 -3.13 -13.33
CA VAL A 87 -12.89 -2.01 -13.47
C VAL A 87 -14.17 -2.39 -12.72
N ASP A 88 -14.28 -2.01 -11.44
CA ASP A 88 -15.51 -2.16 -10.69
C ASP A 88 -16.09 -0.78 -10.33
N GLU A 89 -17.26 -0.54 -10.91
CA GLU A 89 -18.11 0.62 -10.73
C GLU A 89 -18.77 0.54 -9.34
N GLY A 90 -18.09 0.97 -8.28
CA GLY A 90 -18.79 1.05 -6.99
C GLY A 90 -18.01 1.38 -5.73
N THR A 91 -16.69 1.19 -5.67
CA THR A 91 -15.92 1.47 -4.44
C THR A 91 -15.03 2.69 -4.58
N GLY A 92 -15.57 3.84 -4.16
CA GLY A 92 -14.84 4.91 -3.48
C GLY A 92 -13.49 5.33 -4.07
N ARG A 93 -13.56 6.28 -4.99
CA ARG A 93 -12.48 6.95 -5.72
C ARG A 93 -11.52 7.70 -4.79
N ASP A 94 -10.62 6.98 -4.18
CA ASP A 94 -9.63 7.52 -3.27
C ASP A 94 -8.28 6.78 -3.53
N GLY A 95 -7.52 7.18 -4.57
CA GLY A 95 -6.24 6.56 -4.98
C GLY A 95 -6.34 5.33 -5.90
N GLY A 96 -7.55 5.01 -6.39
CA GLY A 96 -7.98 3.75 -7.00
C GLY A 96 -7.42 3.36 -8.38
N GLY A 97 -6.10 3.23 -8.50
CA GLY A 97 -5.46 2.61 -9.66
C GLY A 97 -3.94 2.68 -9.65
N ARG A 98 -3.35 3.45 -8.73
CA ARG A 98 -1.89 3.64 -8.64
C ARG A 98 -1.24 2.85 -7.49
N THR A 99 -2.04 2.13 -6.69
CA THR A 99 -1.55 1.21 -5.66
C THR A 99 -1.86 -0.22 -6.07
N ALA A 100 -1.02 -1.17 -5.69
CA ALA A 100 -1.23 -2.58 -5.99
C ALA A 100 -1.68 -3.35 -4.75
N GLN A 101 -2.76 -4.12 -4.87
CA GLN A 101 -3.17 -5.11 -3.89
C GLN A 101 -2.99 -6.49 -4.50
N LEU A 102 -2.06 -7.25 -3.93
CA LEU A 102 -1.78 -8.61 -4.33
C LEU A 102 -2.60 -9.58 -3.48
N TRP A 103 -3.30 -10.53 -4.11
CA TRP A 103 -4.12 -11.52 -3.45
C TRP A 103 -3.56 -12.94 -3.59
N PRO A 104 -3.78 -13.83 -2.61
CA PRO A 104 -3.34 -15.21 -2.70
C PRO A 104 -3.96 -15.98 -3.87
N HIS A 105 -5.27 -15.80 -4.10
CA HIS A 105 -6.00 -16.53 -5.13
C HIS A 105 -5.72 -16.00 -6.55
N ALA A 106 -5.33 -14.73 -6.69
CA ALA A 106 -5.05 -14.13 -7.99
C ALA A 106 -3.57 -14.18 -8.37
N HIS A 107 -2.67 -14.04 -7.40
CA HIS A 107 -1.23 -13.83 -7.64
C HIS A 107 -0.32 -14.83 -6.93
N GLY A 108 -0.86 -15.80 -6.17
CA GLY A 108 -0.04 -16.76 -5.43
C GLY A 108 0.79 -16.15 -4.29
N THR A 109 0.38 -14.99 -3.76
CA THR A 109 1.09 -14.26 -2.68
C THR A 109 0.39 -14.39 -1.32
N ASP A 110 1.03 -13.93 -0.23
CA ASP A 110 0.45 -13.92 1.12
C ASP A 110 -0.35 -12.63 1.44
N ALA A 111 -1.09 -12.10 0.47
CA ALA A 111 -1.87 -10.85 0.57
C ALA A 111 -1.01 -9.61 0.91
N MET A 112 -0.44 -8.98 -0.12
CA MET A 112 0.49 -7.86 0.03
C MET A 112 -0.06 -6.59 -0.61
N PHE A 113 0.17 -5.44 0.00
CA PHE A 113 -0.15 -4.12 -0.53
C PHE A 113 1.14 -3.35 -0.85
N LEU A 114 1.16 -2.60 -1.95
CA LEU A 114 2.26 -1.73 -2.35
C LEU A 114 1.75 -0.36 -2.81
N ALA A 115 2.36 0.69 -2.27
CA ALA A 115 2.29 2.05 -2.81
C ALA A 115 3.71 2.63 -2.97
N LEU A 116 3.91 3.40 -4.03
CA LEU A 116 5.17 4.08 -4.32
C LEU A 116 4.95 5.58 -4.23
N LEU A 117 5.62 6.25 -3.29
CA LEU A 117 5.49 7.69 -3.08
C LEU A 117 6.80 8.39 -3.41
N ARG A 118 6.75 9.36 -4.33
CA ARG A 118 7.89 10.21 -4.68
C ARG A 118 7.84 11.49 -3.87
N ARG A 119 8.92 11.82 -3.16
CA ARG A 119 9.05 13.11 -2.47
C ARG A 119 9.19 14.24 -3.48
N THR A 120 8.40 15.31 -3.31
CA THR A 120 8.38 16.47 -4.21
C THR A 120 8.88 17.77 -3.56
N ALA A 121 8.96 17.82 -2.23
CA ALA A 121 9.56 18.93 -1.45
C ALA A 121 10.19 18.40 -0.16
#